data_AF-A0A433V0R2-F1
#
_entry.id   AF-A0A433V0R2-F1
#
_cell.length_a   1.000
_cell.length_b   1.000
_cell.length_c   1.000
_cell.angle_alpha   90.00
_cell.angle_beta   90.00
_cell.angle_gamma   90.00
#
_symmetry.space_group_name_H-M   'P 1'
#
loop_
_entity.id
_entity.type
_entity.pdbx_description
1 polymer ?
#
loop_
_entity_poly.entity_id
_entity_poly.type
_entity_poly.pdbx_seq_one_letter_code
_entity_poly.pdbx_strand_id
1 'polypeptide(L)'
;MKIFTANHISGIDLLYLIKQEIEKRTTRSWDVSIRNAILEIQNLNARPKSKGTYLDDSELCESLESAYRQAINQASLEINEGQYDSSELQQMVNKQDICNRAMEALSVFPDDI
;
A
#
# COMPACT_ATOMS: atom_id res chain seq x y z
N MET A 1 21.26 12.67 5.46
CA MET A 1 20.89 11.62 4.49
C MET A 1 19.55 11.09 4.96
N LYS A 2 18.42 11.53 4.36
CA LYS A 2 17.11 11.02 4.77
C LYS A 2 17.07 9.55 4.35
N ILE A 3 16.95 8.71 5.36
CA ILE A 3 17.00 7.26 5.27
C ILE A 3 15.66 6.84 4.65
N PHE A 4 15.61 6.73 3.31
CA PHE A 4 14.57 5.93 2.66
C PHE A 4 15.00 4.48 2.85
N THR A 5 14.77 3.94 4.06
CA THR A 5 14.78 2.50 4.24
C THR A 5 13.42 1.99 3.79
N ALA A 6 13.41 0.84 3.11
CA ALA A 6 12.22 0.07 2.74
C ALA A 6 11.19 -0.14 3.89
N ASN A 7 11.56 0.21 5.13
CA ASN A 7 10.74 0.15 6.34
C ASN A 7 9.68 1.26 6.48
N HIS A 8 9.59 2.23 5.56
CA HIS A 8 8.67 3.37 5.69
C HIS A 8 7.67 3.54 4.54
N ILE A 9 7.41 2.49 3.75
CA ILE A 9 6.14 2.45 3.01
C ILE A 9 5.07 2.11 4.05
N SER A 10 4.20 3.08 4.35
CA SER A 10 3.12 2.88 5.29
C SER A 10 2.16 1.85 4.68
N GLY A 11 1.89 0.73 5.37
CA GLY A 11 0.93 -0.28 4.89
C GLY A 11 -0.53 0.20 4.85
N ILE A 12 -0.75 1.52 4.84
CA ILE A 12 -2.06 2.18 4.90
C ILE A 12 -2.78 2.01 3.56
N ASP A 13 -2.09 2.15 2.43
CA ASP A 13 -2.65 1.85 1.11
C ASP A 13 -3.05 0.35 1.02
N LEU A 14 -2.15 -0.55 1.43
CA LEU A 14 -2.38 -1.99 1.43
C LEU A 14 -3.53 -2.39 2.35
N LEU A 15 -3.67 -1.76 3.52
CA LEU A 15 -4.80 -1.97 4.43
C LEU A 15 -6.14 -1.72 3.71
N TYR A 16 -6.30 -0.57 3.08
CA TYR A 16 -7.57 -0.24 2.42
C TYR A 16 -7.80 -1.08 1.16
N LEU A 17 -6.75 -1.46 0.42
CA LEU A 17 -6.87 -2.41 -0.69
C LEU A 17 -7.34 -3.81 -0.20
N ILE A 18 -6.82 -4.27 0.94
CA ILE A 18 -7.26 -5.52 1.59
C ILE A 18 -8.73 -5.41 2.02
N LYS A 19 -9.14 -4.30 2.64
CA LYS A 19 -10.54 -4.06 3.02
C LYS A 19 -11.46 -4.05 1.80
N GLN A 20 -11.04 -3.41 0.70
CA GLN A 20 -11.81 -3.45 -0.55
C GLN A 20 -11.96 -4.88 -1.10
N GLU A 21 -10.90 -5.69 -1.01
CA GLU A 21 -10.91 -7.07 -1.49
C GLU A 21 -11.81 -7.98 -0.65
N ILE A 22 -11.79 -7.84 0.67
CA ILE A 22 -12.58 -8.68 1.58
C ILE A 22 -14.04 -8.22 1.64
N GLU A 23 -14.28 -6.92 1.81
CA GLU A 23 -15.61 -6.37 1.98
C GLU A 23 -16.34 -6.11 0.66
N LYS A 24 -15.66 -6.31 -0.48
CA LYS A 24 -16.19 -6.13 -1.84
C LYS A 24 -16.87 -4.77 -2.05
N ARG A 25 -16.32 -3.72 -1.40
CA ARG A 25 -16.81 -2.33 -1.45
C ARG A 25 -15.67 -1.35 -1.24
N THR A 26 -15.88 -0.09 -1.62
CA THR A 26 -15.01 1.01 -1.19
C THR A 26 -15.84 2.13 -0.55
N THR A 27 -15.19 2.99 0.23
CA THR A 27 -15.78 4.24 0.70
C THR A 27 -14.93 5.42 0.25
N ARG A 28 -15.52 6.60 0.18
CA ARG A 28 -14.78 7.82 -0.21
C ARG A 28 -13.58 8.10 0.70
N SER A 29 -13.68 7.80 2.00
CA SER A 29 -12.56 8.00 2.93
C SER A 29 -11.44 7.00 2.67
N TRP A 30 -11.76 5.75 2.28
CA TRP A 30 -10.74 4.75 1.90
C TRP A 30 -10.01 5.15 0.63
N ASP A 31 -10.74 5.59 -0.40
CA ASP A 31 -10.12 6.05 -1.64
C ASP A 31 -9.20 7.26 -1.40
N VAL A 32 -9.60 8.18 -0.50
CA VAL A 32 -8.77 9.32 -0.10
C VAL A 32 -7.52 8.85 0.66
N SER A 33 -7.65 7.90 1.59
CA SER A 33 -6.49 7.37 2.31
C SER A 33 -5.49 6.66 1.39
N ILE A 34 -5.96 5.87 0.42
CA ILE A 34 -5.10 5.23 -0.59
C ILE A 34 -4.38 6.32 -1.39
N ARG A 35 -5.10 7.30 -1.93
CA ARG A 35 -4.48 8.40 -2.70
C ARG A 35 -3.44 9.17 -1.89
N ASN A 36 -3.74 9.49 -0.63
CA ASN A 36 -2.80 10.20 0.23
C ASN A 36 -1.52 9.39 0.50
N ALA A 37 -1.66 8.09 0.76
CA ALA A 37 -0.51 7.20 0.96
C ALA A 37 0.34 7.09 -0.32
N ILE A 38 -0.29 6.94 -1.49
CA ILE A 38 0.39 6.92 -2.80
C ILE A 38 1.16 8.22 -3.04
N LEU A 39 0.53 9.37 -2.81
CA LEU A 39 1.19 10.68 -2.93
C LEU A 39 2.38 10.81 -1.98
N GLU A 40 2.24 10.33 -0.74
CA GLU A 40 3.33 10.35 0.23
C GLU A 40 4.51 9.48 -0.25
N ILE A 41 4.24 8.24 -0.70
CA ILE A 41 5.27 7.33 -1.22
C ILE A 41 5.97 7.95 -2.44
N GLN A 42 5.21 8.47 -3.41
CA GLN A 42 5.78 9.12 -4.60
C GLN A 42 6.66 10.32 -4.22
N ASN A 43 6.19 11.19 -3.32
CA ASN A 43 6.95 12.35 -2.86
C ASN A 43 8.22 11.97 -2.10
N LEU A 44 8.16 10.93 -1.26
CA LEU A 44 9.32 10.42 -0.53
C LEU A 44 10.31 9.71 -1.44
N ASN A 45 9.83 9.04 -2.49
CA ASN A 45 10.67 8.33 -3.45
C ASN A 45 11.26 9.25 -4.52
N ALA A 46 10.67 10.42 -4.77
CA ALA A 46 11.21 11.41 -5.70
C ALA A 46 12.56 11.97 -5.22
N ARG A 47 13.54 12.14 -6.12
CA ARG A 47 14.79 12.84 -5.81
C ARG A 47 14.72 14.31 -6.28
N PRO A 48 14.64 15.30 -5.36
CA PRO A 48 14.38 16.70 -5.74
C PRO A 48 15.49 17.38 -6.56
N LYS A 49 16.69 16.79 -6.61
CA LYS A 49 17.88 17.39 -7.26
C LYS A 49 18.51 16.51 -8.34
N SER A 50 17.93 15.37 -8.67
CA SER A 50 18.42 14.47 -9.73
C SER A 50 17.27 13.93 -10.55
N LYS A 51 17.49 13.64 -11.82
CA LYS A 51 16.54 12.88 -12.63
C LYS A 51 16.53 11.43 -12.13
N GLY A 52 15.57 11.05 -11.29
CA GLY A 52 15.39 9.68 -10.81
C GLY A 52 14.70 9.57 -9.45
N THR A 53 14.46 8.34 -9.02
CA THR A 53 13.85 7.98 -7.75
C THR A 53 14.88 7.39 -6.77
N TYR A 54 14.55 7.33 -5.47
CA TYR A 54 15.39 6.66 -4.48
C TYR A 54 15.39 5.15 -4.66
N LEU A 55 14.19 4.59 -4.84
CA LEU A 55 13.90 3.21 -5.17
C LEU A 55 13.40 3.09 -6.61
N ASP A 56 13.83 2.05 -7.30
CA ASP A 56 13.20 1.59 -8.54
C ASP A 56 11.94 0.75 -8.29
N ASP A 57 11.27 0.32 -9.36
CA ASP A 57 10.01 -0.44 -9.28
C ASP A 57 10.18 -1.79 -8.57
N SER A 58 11.34 -2.44 -8.71
CA SER A 58 11.62 -3.71 -8.04
C SER A 58 11.76 -3.51 -6.54
N GLU A 59 12.54 -2.49 -6.14
CA GLU A 59 12.75 -2.13 -4.73
C GLU A 59 11.44 -1.65 -4.07
N LEU A 60 10.58 -0.94 -4.80
CA LEU A 60 9.23 -0.57 -4.36
C LEU A 60 8.35 -1.81 -4.15
N CYS A 61 8.35 -2.74 -5.09
CA CYS A 61 7.60 -3.99 -4.99
C CYS A 61 8.03 -4.80 -3.76
N GLU A 62 9.33 -4.98 -3.54
CA GLU A 62 9.87 -5.65 -2.35
C GLU A 62 9.45 -4.94 -1.05
N SER A 63 9.43 -3.62 -1.06
CA SER A 63 8.99 -2.81 0.09
C SER A 63 7.50 -3.00 0.38
N LEU A 64 6.64 -3.03 -0.65
CA LEU A 64 5.21 -3.32 -0.51
C LEU A 64 4.97 -4.74 0.00
N GLU A 65 5.73 -5.71 -0.50
CA GLU A 65 5.65 -7.10 -0.04
C GLU A 65 6.01 -7.26 1.44
N SER A 66 6.99 -6.49 1.92
CA SER A 66 7.37 -6.42 3.34
C SER A 66 6.27 -5.75 4.17
N ALA A 67 5.70 -4.65 3.68
CA ALA A 67 4.63 -3.90 4.32
C ALA A 67 3.31 -4.71 4.41
N TYR A 68 3.07 -5.65 3.48
CA TYR A 68 1.85 -6.46 3.44
C TYR A 68 1.55 -7.17 4.76
N ARG A 69 2.58 -7.70 5.45
CA ARG A 69 2.37 -8.39 6.73
C ARG A 69 1.83 -7.45 7.81
N GLN A 70 2.28 -6.20 7.82
CA GLN A 70 1.75 -5.20 8.77
C GLN A 70 0.33 -4.81 8.40
N ALA A 71 0.07 -4.62 7.10
CA ALA A 71 -1.26 -4.27 6.59
C ALA A 71 -2.31 -5.34 6.91
N ILE A 72 -1.98 -6.63 6.76
CA ILE A 72 -2.94 -7.70 7.05
C ILE A 72 -3.23 -7.85 8.56
N ASN A 73 -2.23 -7.60 9.41
CA ASN A 73 -2.43 -7.55 10.86
C ASN A 73 -3.31 -6.37 11.27
N GLN A 74 -3.20 -5.23 10.60
CA GLN A 74 -4.08 -4.11 10.85
C GLN A 74 -5.49 -4.39 10.32
N ALA A 75 -5.59 -5.02 9.15
CA ALA A 75 -6.86 -5.40 8.54
C ALA A 75 -7.66 -6.39 9.42
N SER A 76 -6.98 -7.33 10.07
CA SER A 76 -7.61 -8.28 11.01
C SER A 76 -8.22 -7.62 12.24
N LEU A 77 -7.86 -6.37 12.56
CA LEU A 77 -8.48 -5.61 13.64
C LEU A 77 -9.69 -4.79 13.18
N GLU A 78 -9.73 -4.43 11.89
CA GLU A 78 -10.73 -3.50 11.37
C GLU A 78 -11.86 -4.17 10.56
N ILE A 79 -11.55 -5.24 9.83
CA ILE A 79 -12.50 -5.93 8.97
C ILE A 79 -13.53 -6.64 9.83
N ASN A 80 -14.82 -6.36 9.57
CA ASN A 80 -15.95 -6.94 10.29
C ASN A 80 -15.77 -6.91 11.82
N GLU A 81 -15.23 -5.80 12.35
CA GLU A 81 -14.97 -5.63 13.79
C GLU A 81 -14.01 -6.68 14.38
N GLY A 82 -13.07 -7.17 13.56
CA GLY A 82 -12.07 -8.15 13.96
C GLY A 82 -12.54 -9.60 13.92
N GLN A 83 -13.52 -9.90 13.07
CA GLN A 83 -14.08 -11.25 12.91
C GLN A 83 -13.05 -12.29 12.43
N TYR A 84 -12.06 -11.86 11.66
CA TYR A 84 -11.04 -12.73 11.07
C TYR A 84 -9.68 -12.42 11.67
N ASP A 85 -8.90 -13.46 11.96
CA ASP A 85 -7.49 -13.28 12.29
C ASP A 85 -6.63 -13.05 11.02
N SER A 86 -5.39 -12.61 11.20
CA SER A 86 -4.48 -12.34 10.08
C SER A 86 -4.26 -13.56 9.18
N SER A 87 -4.28 -14.77 9.74
CA SER A 87 -4.03 -16.01 9.00
C SER A 87 -5.23 -16.41 8.14
N GLU A 88 -6.45 -16.19 8.63
CA GLU A 88 -7.68 -16.34 7.87
C GLU A 88 -7.73 -15.34 6.71
N LEU A 89 -7.43 -14.07 6.99
CA LEU A 89 -7.38 -13.05 5.94
C LEU A 89 -6.31 -13.36 4.88
N GLN A 90 -5.16 -13.90 5.26
CA GLN A 90 -4.12 -14.32 4.31
C GLN A 90 -4.58 -15.43 3.35
N GLN A 91 -5.55 -16.26 3.75
CA GLN A 91 -6.14 -17.28 2.88
C GLN A 91 -7.20 -16.70 1.94
N MET A 92 -7.85 -15.61 2.36
CA MET A 92 -8.91 -14.95 1.60
C MET A 92 -8.39 -13.93 0.58
N VAL A 93 -7.16 -13.43 0.76
CA VAL A 93 -6.57 -12.38 -0.06
C VAL A 93 -5.33 -12.88 -0.78
N ASN A 94 -5.29 -12.66 -2.09
CA ASN A 94 -4.06 -12.86 -2.85
C ASN A 94 -3.09 -11.69 -2.59
N LYS A 95 -2.00 -11.96 -1.85
CA LYS A 95 -0.94 -10.98 -1.59
C LYS A 95 -0.44 -10.31 -2.88
N GLN A 96 -0.20 -11.10 -3.93
CA GLN A 96 0.37 -10.59 -5.18
C GLN A 96 -0.58 -9.59 -5.85
N ASP A 97 -1.89 -9.88 -5.83
CA ASP A 97 -2.88 -8.98 -6.43
C ASP A 97 -2.95 -7.64 -5.69
N ILE A 98 -2.84 -7.65 -4.35
CA ILE A 98 -2.80 -6.42 -3.56
C ILE A 98 -1.54 -5.60 -3.86
N CYS A 99 -0.36 -6.25 -3.89
CA CYS A 99 0.89 -5.57 -4.22
C CYS A 99 0.89 -5.02 -5.66
N ASN A 100 0.35 -5.76 -6.62
CA ASN A 100 0.23 -5.31 -8.01
C ASN A 100 -0.68 -4.09 -8.13
N ARG A 101 -1.83 -4.05 -7.43
CA ARG A 101 -2.73 -2.89 -7.41
C ARG A 101 -2.07 -1.65 -6.80
N ALA A 102 -1.27 -1.83 -5.76
CA ALA A 102 -0.49 -0.73 -5.18
C ALA A 102 0.59 -0.23 -6.16
N MET A 103 1.32 -1.12 -6.83
CA MET A 103 2.29 -0.76 -7.87
C MET A 103 1.65 -0.03 -9.05
N GLU A 104 0.47 -0.46 -9.50
CA GLU A 104 -0.30 0.22 -10.55
C GLU A 104 -0.67 1.64 -10.11
N ALA A 105 -1.16 1.81 -8.88
CA ALA A 105 -1.47 3.12 -8.32
C ALA A 105 -0.24 4.03 -8.19
N LEU A 106 0.93 3.48 -7.86
CA LEU A 106 2.20 4.22 -7.79
C LEU A 106 2.70 4.65 -9.17
N SER A 107 2.36 3.92 -10.22
CA SER A 107 2.76 4.20 -11.61
C SER A 107 1.96 5.35 -12.23
N VAL A 108 0.80 5.70 -11.67
CA VAL A 108 -0.02 6.85 -12.09
C VAL A 108 0.48 8.09 -11.36
N PHE A 109 1.03 9.06 -12.09
CA PHE A 109 1.50 10.30 -11.49
C PHE A 109 0.32 11.23 -11.16
N PRO A 110 0.45 12.09 -10.13
CA PRO A 110 -0.62 12.96 -9.64
C PRO A 110 -1.24 13.89 -10.68
N ASP A 111 -0.50 14.18 -11.76
CA ASP A 111 -0.93 15.08 -12.83
C ASP A 111 -1.85 14.38 -13.87
N ASP A 112 -2.04 13.07 -13.77
CA ASP A 112 -2.81 12.25 -14.71
C ASP A 112 -4.25 11.89 -14.22
N ILE A 113 -4.73 12.52 -13.13
CA ILE A 113 -6.09 12.33 -12.55
C ILE A 113 -6.87 13.65 -12.49
#